data_AF-A0A9P8JFZ3-F1
#
_entry.id   AF-A0A9P8JFZ3-F1
#
_cell.length_a   1.000
_cell.length_b   1.000
_cell.length_c   1.000
_cell.angle_alpha   90.00
_cell.angle_beta   90.00
_cell.angle_gamma   90.00
#
_symmetry.space_group_name_H-M   'P 1'
#
loop_
_entity.id
_entity.type
_entity.pdbx_description
1 polymer ?
#
loop_
_entity_poly.entity_id
_entity_poly.type
_entity_poly.pdbx_seq_one_letter_code
_entity_poly.pdbx_strand_id
1 'polypeptide(L)'
;KLDGARNWFKEEQTLLNGCNLAPTPLETFSSAVLRSLLAQSNLTHFPDTFHLDYERLRLLRSDVHNMIQMNMCCNAFDILIKDKAGEQARAAAKKSLQTNIAAIVGDARLYVENLENISAEIVRLVLQLEGADVTFDSDMMSIVEHHLRAELPLGSSAFGIQLQTILDTQLPRLCNAVNSSSRLPILALHDLMLPPIQPVGKRAPAKTVVEPLLDEILKRITHLTVIHWHVWSPIVYDVQVEAELTPLGSP
;
A
#
# COMPACT_ATOMS: atom_id res chain seq x y z
N LYS A 1 -15.67 -18.07 -13.73
CA LYS A 1 -14.38 -17.33 -13.68
C LYS A 1 -14.56 -15.87 -14.11
N LEU A 2 -15.05 -15.59 -15.33
CA LEU A 2 -15.25 -14.21 -15.82
C LEU A 2 -16.40 -13.48 -15.12
N ASP A 3 -17.47 -14.18 -14.73
CA ASP A 3 -18.60 -13.56 -14.02
C ASP A 3 -18.21 -12.97 -12.67
N GLY A 4 -17.26 -13.59 -11.96
CA GLY A 4 -16.71 -13.04 -10.72
C GLY A 4 -15.99 -11.71 -10.95
N ALA A 5 -15.18 -11.61 -12.01
CA ALA A 5 -14.51 -10.36 -12.38
C ALA A 5 -15.49 -9.26 -12.79
N ARG A 6 -16.56 -9.62 -13.52
CA ARG A 6 -17.63 -8.69 -13.89
C ARG A 6 -18.40 -8.17 -12.68
N ASN A 7 -18.74 -9.05 -11.74
CA ASN A 7 -19.43 -8.66 -10.51
C ASN A 7 -18.56 -7.76 -9.65
N TRP A 8 -17.29 -8.12 -9.45
CA TRP A 8 -16.29 -7.29 -8.77
C TRP A 8 -16.20 -5.88 -9.35
N PHE A 9 -16.19 -5.75 -10.68
CA PHE A 9 -16.17 -4.44 -11.34
C PHE A 9 -17.49 -3.66 -11.17
N LYS A 10 -18.64 -4.34 -11.27
CA LYS A 10 -19.98 -3.74 -11.09
C LYS A 10 -20.24 -3.27 -9.66
N GLU A 11 -19.73 -3.99 -8.66
CA GLU A 11 -19.80 -3.59 -7.25
C GLU A 11 -19.10 -2.24 -7.06
N GLU A 12 -17.90 -2.10 -7.61
CA GLU A 12 -17.17 -0.83 -7.58
C GLU A 12 -17.91 0.28 -8.33
N GLN A 13 -18.43 -0.02 -9.52
CA GLN A 13 -19.22 0.94 -10.29
C GLN A 13 -20.43 1.44 -9.50
N THR A 14 -21.13 0.54 -8.80
CA THR A 14 -22.28 0.87 -7.95
C THR A 14 -21.88 1.76 -6.79
N LEU A 15 -20.73 1.46 -6.16
CA LEU A 15 -20.18 2.25 -5.07
C LEU A 15 -19.83 3.68 -5.51
N LEU A 16 -19.13 3.84 -6.63
CA LEU A 16 -18.74 5.16 -7.14
C LEU A 16 -19.94 5.97 -7.64
N ASN A 17 -20.92 5.32 -8.28
CA ASN A 17 -22.17 5.96 -8.68
C ASN A 17 -22.98 6.46 -7.47
N GLY A 18 -22.96 5.72 -6.36
CA GLY A 18 -23.54 6.16 -5.09
C GLY A 18 -22.90 7.43 -4.51
N CYS A 19 -21.66 7.72 -4.90
CA CYS A 19 -20.95 8.96 -4.56
C CYS A 19 -21.19 10.10 -5.56
N ASN A 20 -22.14 9.96 -6.52
CA ASN A 20 -22.38 10.90 -7.62
C ASN A 20 -21.15 11.19 -8.50
N LEU A 21 -20.18 10.26 -8.53
CA LEU A 21 -19.06 10.32 -9.45
C LEU A 21 -19.49 9.64 -10.76
N ALA A 22 -19.14 10.22 -11.91
CA ALA A 22 -19.25 9.58 -13.21
C ALA A 22 -17.85 9.18 -13.72
N PRO A 23 -17.18 8.21 -13.07
CA PRO A 23 -15.83 7.80 -13.44
C PRO A 23 -15.85 7.09 -14.80
N THR A 24 -14.77 7.23 -15.55
CA THR A 24 -14.52 6.39 -16.71
C THR A 24 -14.40 4.90 -16.29
N PRO A 25 -14.60 3.93 -17.21
CA PRO A 25 -14.40 2.52 -16.89
C PRO A 25 -13.01 2.22 -16.34
N LEU A 26 -11.98 2.89 -16.87
CA LEU A 26 -10.59 2.74 -16.42
C LEU A 26 -10.37 3.31 -15.00
N GLU A 27 -11.01 4.42 -14.65
CA GLU A 27 -10.97 4.98 -13.30
C GLU A 27 -11.72 4.09 -12.31
N THR A 28 -12.87 3.56 -12.71
CA THR A 28 -13.63 2.57 -11.93
C THR A 28 -12.75 1.35 -11.64
N PHE A 29 -12.09 0.81 -12.66
CA PHE A 29 -11.19 -0.32 -12.52
C PHE A 29 -9.99 0.00 -11.61
N SER A 30 -9.38 1.18 -11.78
CA SER A 30 -8.26 1.64 -10.95
C SER A 30 -8.65 1.74 -9.48
N SER A 31 -9.87 2.23 -9.20
CA SER A 31 -10.43 2.28 -7.85
C SER A 31 -10.64 0.89 -7.27
N ALA A 32 -11.24 -0.02 -8.05
CA ALA A 32 -11.48 -1.41 -7.64
C ALA A 32 -10.17 -2.12 -7.27
N VAL A 33 -9.12 -1.95 -8.09
CA VAL A 33 -7.78 -2.53 -7.85
C VAL A 33 -7.21 -1.99 -6.54
N LEU A 34 -7.19 -0.67 -6.37
CA LEU A 34 -6.60 -0.05 -5.18
C LEU A 34 -7.36 -0.44 -3.90
N ARG A 35 -8.69 -0.40 -3.92
CA ARG A 35 -9.50 -0.80 -2.76
C ARG A 35 -9.35 -2.28 -2.43
N SER A 36 -9.26 -3.16 -3.44
CA SER A 36 -9.00 -4.58 -3.23
C SER A 36 -7.63 -4.84 -2.62
N LEU A 37 -6.61 -4.08 -3.05
CA LEU A 37 -5.27 -4.15 -2.47
C LEU A 37 -5.27 -3.70 -1.01
N LEU A 38 -5.97 -2.61 -0.71
CA LEU A 38 -6.04 -1.96 0.60
C LEU A 38 -7.15 -2.50 1.52
N ALA A 39 -7.82 -3.60 1.17
CA ALA A 39 -8.86 -4.18 2.02
C ALA A 39 -8.27 -4.69 3.34
N GLN A 40 -8.92 -4.51 4.49
CA GLN A 40 -8.40 -5.02 5.78
C GLN A 40 -8.41 -6.56 5.86
N SER A 41 -9.32 -7.23 5.14
CA SER A 41 -9.52 -8.67 5.22
C SER A 41 -8.37 -9.47 4.60
N ASN A 42 -7.89 -10.51 5.28
CA ASN A 42 -6.85 -11.41 4.78
C ASN A 42 -7.23 -12.18 3.50
N LEU A 43 -8.54 -12.28 3.22
CA LEU A 43 -9.06 -12.82 1.98
C LEU A 43 -8.96 -11.74 0.91
N THR A 44 -8.05 -11.92 -0.04
CA THR A 44 -7.87 -11.03 -1.18
C THR A 44 -9.10 -11.04 -2.07
N HIS A 45 -9.68 -9.88 -2.35
CA HIS A 45 -10.90 -9.72 -3.17
C HIS A 45 -10.59 -9.58 -4.69
N PHE A 46 -9.47 -10.14 -5.16
CA PHE A 46 -9.10 -10.07 -6.57
C PHE A 46 -9.71 -11.23 -7.37
N PRO A 47 -10.33 -10.96 -8.53
CA PRO A 47 -10.92 -12.01 -9.35
C PRO A 47 -9.87 -12.93 -9.99
N ASP A 48 -10.30 -14.12 -10.44
CA ASP A 48 -9.45 -15.15 -11.10
C ASP A 48 -8.63 -14.63 -12.30
N THR A 49 -9.06 -13.53 -12.91
CA THR A 49 -8.35 -12.90 -14.03
C THR A 49 -6.97 -12.38 -13.61
N PHE A 50 -6.73 -12.14 -12.31
CA PHE A 50 -5.46 -11.73 -11.74
C PHE A 50 -4.54 -12.90 -11.35
N HIS A 51 -4.85 -14.15 -11.74
CA HIS A 51 -4.11 -15.31 -11.23
C HIS A 51 -2.59 -15.28 -11.47
N LEU A 52 -2.14 -14.67 -12.58
CA LEU A 52 -0.72 -14.51 -12.89
C LEU A 52 -0.02 -13.46 -12.02
N ASP A 53 -0.79 -12.55 -11.42
CA ASP A 53 -0.29 -11.45 -10.61
C ASP A 53 -0.58 -11.62 -9.11
N TYR A 54 -1.18 -12.72 -8.66
CA TYR A 54 -1.55 -12.92 -7.25
C TYR A 54 -0.38 -12.75 -6.29
N GLU A 55 0.78 -13.34 -6.57
CA GLU A 55 1.95 -13.18 -5.70
C GLU A 55 2.44 -11.72 -5.66
N ARG A 56 2.41 -11.02 -6.80
CA ARG A 56 2.79 -9.60 -6.85
C ARG A 56 1.83 -8.74 -6.04
N LEU A 57 0.53 -8.95 -6.18
CA LEU A 57 -0.52 -8.26 -5.41
C LEU A 57 -0.39 -8.55 -3.91
N ARG A 58 -0.12 -9.81 -3.55
CA ARG A 58 0.11 -10.23 -2.16
C ARG A 58 1.31 -9.53 -1.54
N LEU A 59 2.42 -9.43 -2.27
CA LEU A 59 3.62 -8.72 -1.83
C LEU A 59 3.37 -7.21 -1.69
N LEU A 60 2.75 -6.58 -2.70
CA LEU A 60 2.39 -5.15 -2.65
C LEU A 60 1.51 -4.82 -1.44
N ARG A 61 0.52 -5.66 -1.18
CA ARG A 61 -0.35 -5.53 -0.01
C ARG A 61 0.43 -5.66 1.29
N SER A 62 1.31 -6.67 1.38
CA SER A 62 2.18 -6.84 2.54
C SER A 62 3.08 -5.62 2.76
N ASP A 63 3.61 -5.02 1.70
CA ASP A 63 4.44 -3.81 1.77
C ASP A 63 3.66 -2.61 2.32
N VAL A 64 2.40 -2.42 1.88
CA VAL A 64 1.53 -1.38 2.45
C VAL A 64 1.24 -1.64 3.92
N HIS A 65 0.89 -2.88 4.29
CA HIS A 65 0.61 -3.21 5.70
C HIS A 65 1.82 -2.97 6.60
N ASN A 66 3.01 -3.40 6.16
CA ASN A 66 4.27 -3.16 6.85
C ASN A 66 4.55 -1.67 7.03
N MET A 67 4.33 -0.87 5.99
CA MET A 67 4.49 0.58 6.05
C MET A 67 3.56 1.20 7.11
N ILE A 68 2.28 0.78 7.14
CA ILE A 68 1.31 1.29 8.12
C ILE A 68 1.73 0.89 9.54
N GLN A 69 2.04 -0.39 9.79
CA GLN A 69 2.45 -0.86 11.12
C GLN A 69 3.73 -0.20 11.60
N MET A 70 4.72 -0.02 10.73
CA MET A 70 5.93 0.75 11.04
C MET A 70 5.60 2.20 11.43
N ASN A 71 4.71 2.86 10.68
CA ASN A 71 4.26 4.21 11.01
C ASN A 71 3.52 4.27 12.35
N MET A 72 2.73 3.24 12.69
CA MET A 72 2.06 3.16 14.00
C MET A 72 3.07 3.03 15.15
N CYS A 73 4.12 2.20 15.01
CA CYS A 73 5.20 2.13 16.00
C CYS A 73 5.92 3.49 16.15
N CYS A 74 6.17 4.15 15.03
CA CYS A 74 6.72 5.50 14.99
C CYS A 74 5.83 6.54 15.69
N ASN A 75 4.50 6.44 15.57
CA ASN A 75 3.56 7.31 16.26
C ASN A 75 3.53 7.02 17.76
N ALA A 76 3.60 5.74 18.17
CA ALA A 76 3.70 5.35 19.57
C ALA A 76 4.97 5.93 20.23
N PHE A 77 6.09 5.92 19.51
CA PHE A 77 7.32 6.61 19.92
C PHE A 77 7.09 8.11 20.11
N ASP A 78 6.39 8.75 19.18
CA ASP A 78 6.12 10.18 19.23
C ASP A 78 5.21 10.61 20.40
N ILE A 79 4.28 9.75 20.82
CA ILE A 79 3.38 9.98 21.96
C ILE A 79 4.13 10.07 23.29
N LEU A 80 5.24 9.33 23.44
CA LEU A 80 5.98 9.29 24.70
C LEU A 80 6.95 10.45 24.93
N ILE A 81 7.31 11.20 23.89
CA ILE A 81 8.32 12.26 23.98
C ILE A 81 7.74 13.48 24.70
N LYS A 82 8.37 13.89 25.81
CA LYS A 82 7.91 15.01 26.67
C LYS A 82 8.44 16.40 26.24
N ASP A 83 8.73 16.57 24.95
CA ASP A 83 9.00 17.88 24.30
C ASP A 83 10.41 18.51 24.48
N LYS A 84 11.40 17.76 25.00
CA LYS A 84 12.78 18.28 25.16
C LYS A 84 13.72 18.05 23.96
N ALA A 85 13.30 17.27 22.98
CA ALA A 85 14.18 16.81 21.91
C ALA A 85 14.09 17.71 20.67
N GLY A 86 15.24 18.13 20.14
CA GLY A 86 15.30 18.84 18.86
C GLY A 86 14.79 17.97 17.71
N GLU A 87 14.14 18.59 16.72
CA GLU A 87 13.51 17.91 15.58
C GLU A 87 14.48 16.98 14.83
N GLN A 88 15.72 17.41 14.64
CA GLN A 88 16.75 16.60 13.98
C GLN A 88 17.16 15.36 14.80
N ALA A 89 17.24 15.48 16.13
CA ALA A 89 17.53 14.35 17.01
C ALA A 89 16.36 13.35 17.02
N ARG A 90 15.12 13.87 17.04
CA ARG A 90 13.90 13.06 16.91
C ARG A 90 13.86 12.30 15.58
N ALA A 91 14.16 12.96 14.47
CA ALA A 91 14.21 12.32 13.15
C ALA A 91 15.29 11.22 13.08
N ALA A 92 16.47 11.47 13.65
CA ALA A 92 17.53 10.47 13.74
C ALA A 92 17.13 9.26 14.61
N ALA A 93 16.53 9.50 15.77
CA ALA A 93 16.02 8.45 16.65
C ALA A 93 14.92 7.62 15.98
N LYS A 94 14.00 8.27 15.26
CA LYS A 94 12.92 7.62 14.51
C LYS A 94 13.47 6.73 13.38
N LYS A 95 14.51 7.17 12.68
CA LYS A 95 15.22 6.34 11.68
C LYS A 95 15.92 5.14 12.31
N SER A 96 16.52 5.31 13.49
CA SER A 96 17.10 4.23 14.27
C SER A 96 16.02 3.21 14.69
N LEU A 97 14.89 3.70 15.21
CA LEU A 97 13.74 2.88 15.57
C LEU A 97 13.24 2.03 14.40
N GLN A 98 13.07 2.63 13.22
CA GLN A 98 12.64 1.91 12.03
C GLN A 98 13.59 0.77 11.65
N THR A 99 14.90 1.02 11.75
CA THR A 99 15.93 0.01 11.46
C THR A 99 15.88 -1.13 12.46
N ASN A 100 15.75 -0.81 13.75
CA ASN A 100 15.74 -1.79 14.83
C ASN A 100 14.44 -2.61 14.83
N ILE A 101 13.29 -1.98 14.60
CA ILE A 101 12.02 -2.70 14.43
C ILE A 101 12.09 -3.64 13.23
N ALA A 102 12.64 -3.21 12.10
CA ALA A 102 12.81 -4.08 10.94
C ALA A 102 13.65 -5.34 11.26
N ALA A 103 14.68 -5.20 12.11
CA ALA A 103 15.46 -6.32 12.60
C ALA A 103 14.68 -7.22 13.59
N ILE A 104 13.85 -6.63 14.46
CA ILE A 104 13.03 -7.35 15.45
C ILE A 104 11.94 -8.18 14.77
N VAL A 105 11.20 -7.59 13.83
CA VAL A 105 10.07 -8.27 13.15
C VAL A 105 10.52 -9.26 12.08
N GLY A 106 11.75 -9.08 11.58
CA GLY A 106 12.35 -9.89 10.53
C GLY A 106 11.59 -9.87 9.20
N ASP A 107 11.99 -10.75 8.29
CA ASP A 107 11.37 -10.86 6.96
C ASP A 107 9.90 -11.29 7.01
N ALA A 108 9.50 -11.98 8.08
CA ALA A 108 8.13 -12.42 8.31
C ALA A 108 7.19 -11.29 8.79
N ARG A 109 7.73 -10.11 9.16
CA ARG A 109 6.96 -8.91 9.53
C ARG A 109 5.97 -9.16 10.66
N LEU A 110 6.40 -9.93 11.67
CA LEU A 110 5.56 -10.41 12.77
C LEU A 110 5.47 -9.36 13.89
N TYR A 111 4.79 -8.24 13.62
CA TYR A 111 4.65 -7.11 14.55
C TYR A 111 3.95 -7.49 15.86
N VAL A 112 2.83 -8.21 15.78
CA VAL A 112 2.02 -8.57 16.96
C VAL A 112 2.74 -9.57 17.85
N GLU A 113 3.49 -10.51 17.25
CA GLU A 113 4.26 -11.52 17.99
C GLU A 113 5.47 -10.91 18.70
N ASN A 114 6.03 -9.82 18.16
CA ASN A 114 7.18 -9.14 18.73
C ASN A 114 6.80 -7.86 19.50
N LEU A 115 5.55 -7.73 19.95
CA LEU A 115 5.04 -6.51 20.55
C LEU A 115 5.86 -6.05 21.78
N GLU A 116 6.25 -6.98 22.64
CA GLU A 116 7.06 -6.70 23.84
C GLU A 116 8.45 -6.18 23.46
N ASN A 117 9.10 -6.82 22.48
CA ASN A 117 10.40 -6.40 21.97
C ASN A 117 10.34 -5.00 21.33
N ILE A 118 9.29 -4.73 20.55
CA ILE A 118 9.07 -3.42 19.93
C ILE A 118 8.84 -2.36 21.00
N SER A 119 8.02 -2.65 22.01
CA SER A 119 7.71 -1.74 23.11
C SER A 119 8.97 -1.38 23.90
N ALA A 120 9.78 -2.38 24.23
CA ALA A 120 11.06 -2.19 24.92
C ALA A 120 12.01 -1.30 24.09
N GLU A 121 12.09 -1.51 22.78
CA GLU A 121 12.94 -0.71 21.90
C GLU A 121 12.46 0.75 21.77
N ILE A 122 11.14 0.98 21.74
CA ILE A 122 10.55 2.32 21.77
C ILE A 122 10.94 3.04 23.06
N VAL A 123 10.70 2.41 24.22
CA VAL A 123 11.03 3.00 25.53
C VAL A 123 12.53 3.28 25.63
N ARG A 124 13.38 2.35 25.22
CA ARG A 124 14.84 2.51 25.22
C ARG A 124 15.28 3.73 24.43
N LEU A 125 14.73 3.93 23.22
CA LEU A 125 15.07 5.08 22.38
C LEU A 125 14.50 6.41 22.92
N VAL A 126 13.32 6.39 23.54
CA VAL A 126 12.76 7.59 24.19
C VAL A 126 13.65 8.02 25.37
N LEU A 127 14.01 7.10 26.25
CA LEU A 127 14.88 7.39 27.41
C LEU A 127 16.25 7.90 26.95
N GLN A 128 16.82 7.29 25.92
CA GLN A 128 18.08 7.74 25.32
C GLN A 128 17.96 9.16 24.73
N LEU A 129 16.85 9.47 24.07
CA LEU A 129 16.59 10.78 23.47
C LEU A 129 16.41 11.87 24.54
N GLU A 130 15.77 11.53 25.66
CA GLU A 130 15.55 12.45 26.78
C GLU A 130 16.78 12.61 27.69
N GLY A 131 17.86 11.84 27.43
CA GLY A 131 19.08 11.86 28.24
C GLY A 131 18.87 11.32 29.66
N ALA A 132 17.90 10.41 29.83
CA ALA A 132 17.63 9.79 31.11
C ALA A 132 18.76 8.83 31.51
N ASP A 133 19.13 8.82 32.79
CA ASP A 133 20.13 7.91 33.35
C ASP A 133 19.54 6.51 33.64
N VAL A 134 18.21 6.39 33.57
CA VAL A 134 17.48 5.12 33.69
C VAL A 134 17.38 4.43 32.34
N THR A 135 17.60 3.12 32.35
CA THR A 135 17.53 2.26 31.14
C THR A 135 16.16 1.63 30.94
N PHE A 136 15.27 1.72 31.94
CA PHE A 136 13.96 1.10 31.95
C PHE A 136 12.95 1.98 32.70
N ASP A 137 11.74 2.11 32.14
CA ASP A 137 10.60 2.78 32.74
C ASP A 137 9.38 1.86 32.59
N SER A 138 8.93 1.28 33.70
CA SER A 138 7.84 0.30 33.73
C SER A 138 6.50 0.90 33.32
N ASP A 139 6.27 2.18 33.65
CA ASP A 139 5.01 2.85 33.36
C ASP A 139 4.93 3.16 31.88
N MET A 140 6.01 3.71 31.30
CA MET A 140 6.11 3.93 29.85
C MET A 140 5.98 2.63 29.07
N MET A 141 6.59 1.54 29.54
CA MET A 141 6.47 0.22 28.91
C MET A 141 5.01 -0.24 28.87
N SER A 142 4.31 -0.19 30.00
CA SER A 142 2.90 -0.59 30.07
C SER A 142 2.01 0.27 29.17
N ILE A 143 2.28 1.58 29.07
CA ILE A 143 1.52 2.50 28.21
C ILE A 143 1.72 2.14 26.73
N VAL A 144 2.96 1.95 26.29
CA VAL A 144 3.27 1.63 24.89
C VAL A 144 2.71 0.28 24.50
N GLU A 145 2.90 -0.74 25.34
CA GLU A 145 2.36 -2.06 25.06
C GLU A 145 0.84 -2.04 24.93
N HIS A 146 0.15 -1.34 25.82
CA HIS A 146 -1.31 -1.22 25.77
C HIS A 146 -1.74 -0.54 24.47
N HIS A 147 -1.09 0.56 24.11
CA HIS A 147 -1.35 1.30 22.88
C HIS A 147 -1.10 0.44 21.63
N LEU A 148 0.07 -0.18 21.51
CA LEU A 148 0.42 -1.02 20.35
C LEU A 148 -0.50 -2.24 20.23
N ARG A 149 -0.93 -2.83 21.34
CA ARG A 149 -1.82 -4.00 21.34
C ARG A 149 -3.22 -3.66 20.82
N ALA A 150 -3.69 -2.44 21.07
CA ALA A 150 -4.95 -1.95 20.53
C ALA A 150 -4.86 -1.59 19.03
N GLU A 151 -3.72 -1.07 18.60
CA GLU A 151 -3.60 -0.37 17.32
C GLU A 151 -2.94 -1.20 16.21
N LEU A 152 -1.90 -2.00 16.50
CA LEU A 152 -1.14 -2.76 15.48
C LEU A 152 -1.90 -3.89 14.74
N PRO A 153 -2.88 -4.59 15.34
CA PRO A 153 -3.60 -5.65 14.64
C PRO A 153 -4.30 -5.13 13.37
N LEU A 154 -4.28 -5.92 12.29
CA LEU A 154 -4.84 -5.52 10.99
C LEU A 154 -6.36 -5.22 11.02
N GLY A 155 -7.07 -5.76 12.03
CA GLY A 155 -8.49 -5.50 12.26
C GLY A 155 -8.77 -4.32 13.19
N SER A 156 -7.75 -3.57 13.60
CA SER A 156 -7.95 -2.38 14.44
C SER A 156 -8.60 -1.25 13.64
N SER A 157 -9.40 -0.43 14.33
CA SER A 157 -10.02 0.76 13.73
C SER A 157 -8.97 1.72 13.18
N ALA A 158 -7.88 1.93 13.92
CA ALA A 158 -6.83 2.85 13.52
C ALA A 158 -6.05 2.37 12.29
N PHE A 159 -5.77 1.07 12.18
CA PHE A 159 -5.19 0.49 10.96
C PHE A 159 -6.11 0.73 9.76
N GLY A 160 -7.42 0.55 9.97
CA GLY A 160 -8.44 0.85 8.98
C GLY A 160 -8.50 2.31 8.53
N ILE A 161 -8.39 3.24 9.48
CA ILE A 161 -8.34 4.69 9.18
C ILE A 161 -7.10 5.03 8.35
N GLN A 162 -5.93 4.42 8.64
CA GLN A 162 -4.71 4.62 7.86
C GLN A 162 -4.88 4.09 6.42
N LEU A 163 -5.46 2.90 6.25
CA LEU A 163 -5.76 2.35 4.93
C LEU A 163 -6.70 3.26 4.13
N GLN A 164 -7.76 3.76 4.77
CA GLN A 164 -8.71 4.67 4.13
C GLN A 164 -8.04 5.99 3.74
N THR A 165 -7.18 6.54 4.62
CA THR A 165 -6.40 7.74 4.33
C THR A 165 -5.49 7.54 3.12
N ILE A 166 -4.82 6.39 3.02
CA ILE A 166 -4.00 6.03 1.86
C ILE A 166 -4.87 5.91 0.61
N LEU A 167 -6.01 5.23 0.68
CA LEU A 167 -6.94 5.11 -0.44
C LEU A 167 -7.35 6.49 -0.97
N ASP A 168 -7.83 7.37 -0.09
CA ASP A 168 -8.31 8.71 -0.47
C ASP A 168 -7.20 9.59 -1.05
N THR A 169 -6.00 9.50 -0.48
CA THR A 169 -4.84 10.30 -0.93
C THR A 169 -4.24 9.79 -2.23
N GLN A 170 -4.19 8.47 -2.42
CA GLN A 170 -3.46 7.85 -3.54
C GLN A 170 -4.35 7.56 -4.74
N LEU A 171 -5.68 7.41 -4.56
CA LEU A 171 -6.59 7.11 -5.67
C LEU A 171 -6.50 8.14 -6.82
N PRO A 172 -6.54 9.46 -6.58
CA PRO A 172 -6.40 10.44 -7.66
C PRO A 172 -5.04 10.34 -8.38
N ARG A 173 -3.96 10.09 -7.62
CA ARG A 173 -2.61 9.92 -8.17
C ARG A 173 -2.52 8.67 -9.04
N LEU A 174 -3.13 7.57 -8.60
CA LEU A 174 -3.20 6.32 -9.37
C LEU A 174 -3.97 6.54 -10.68
N CYS A 175 -5.17 7.14 -10.62
CA CYS A 175 -5.97 7.40 -11.82
C CYS A 175 -5.20 8.24 -12.84
N ASN A 176 -4.52 9.31 -12.40
CA ASN A 176 -3.70 10.14 -13.27
C ASN A 176 -2.53 9.36 -13.90
N ALA A 177 -1.83 8.54 -13.10
CA ALA A 177 -0.71 7.72 -13.58
C ALA A 177 -1.16 6.66 -14.59
N VAL A 178 -2.30 6.00 -14.32
CA VAL A 178 -2.93 5.00 -15.19
C VAL A 178 -3.41 5.64 -16.48
N ASN A 179 -4.11 6.78 -16.43
CA ASN A 179 -4.58 7.51 -17.60
C ASN A 179 -3.43 8.01 -18.50
N SER A 180 -2.30 8.39 -17.90
CA SER A 180 -1.11 8.80 -18.65
C SER A 180 -0.43 7.60 -19.31
N SER A 181 -0.37 6.48 -18.60
CA SER A 181 0.33 5.26 -19.04
C SER A 181 -0.51 4.43 -20.01
N SER A 182 -1.84 4.51 -19.96
CA SER A 182 -2.74 3.72 -20.83
C SER A 182 -2.62 4.06 -22.31
N ARG A 183 -2.02 5.22 -22.64
CA ARG A 183 -1.76 5.65 -24.02
C ARG A 183 -0.49 5.03 -24.62
N LEU A 184 0.33 4.35 -23.80
CA LEU A 184 1.59 3.77 -24.24
C LEU A 184 1.38 2.34 -24.76
N PRO A 185 2.10 1.94 -25.82
CA PRO A 185 2.10 0.55 -26.25
C PRO A 185 2.69 -0.36 -25.16
N ILE A 186 2.22 -1.61 -25.07
CA ILE A 186 2.61 -2.60 -24.06
C ILE A 186 4.14 -2.76 -23.93
N LEU A 187 4.86 -2.70 -25.05
CA LEU A 187 6.33 -2.81 -25.04
C LEU A 187 7.00 -1.61 -24.33
N ALA A 188 6.50 -0.39 -24.54
CA ALA A 188 7.01 0.80 -23.86
C ALA A 188 6.68 0.79 -22.35
N LEU A 189 5.54 0.19 -21.97
CA LEU A 189 5.18 -0.02 -20.56
C LEU A 189 6.14 -1.01 -19.89
N HIS A 190 6.53 -2.07 -20.59
CA HIS A 190 7.53 -3.02 -20.10
C HIS A 190 8.89 -2.35 -19.90
N ASP A 191 9.34 -1.52 -20.85
CA ASP A 191 10.64 -0.83 -20.77
C ASP A 191 10.72 0.15 -19.58
N LEU A 192 9.59 0.75 -19.18
CA LEU A 192 9.48 1.62 -18.00
C LEU A 192 9.70 0.89 -16.66
N MET A 193 9.59 -0.44 -16.66
CA MET A 193 9.81 -1.29 -15.49
C MET A 193 11.23 -1.82 -15.38
N LEU A 194 12.04 -1.66 -16.43
CA LEU A 194 13.44 -2.03 -16.39
C LEU A 194 14.24 -0.94 -15.66
N PRO A 195 15.19 -1.31 -14.78
CA PRO A 195 16.11 -0.34 -14.22
C PRO A 195 16.89 0.33 -15.38
N PRO A 196 17.19 1.64 -15.29
CA PRO A 196 17.90 2.34 -16.35
C PRO A 196 19.22 1.61 -16.64
N ILE A 197 19.38 1.13 -17.87
CA ILE A 197 20.59 0.44 -18.32
C ILE A 197 21.74 1.45 -18.23
N GLN A 198 22.57 1.34 -17.19
CA GLN A 198 23.77 2.17 -17.09
C GLN A 198 24.78 1.71 -18.15
N PRO A 199 25.32 2.62 -18.98
CA PRO A 199 26.33 2.25 -19.96
C PRO A 199 27.57 1.69 -19.25
N VAL A 200 28.05 0.55 -19.75
CA VAL A 200 29.25 -0.16 -19.30
C VAL A 200 30.46 0.78 -19.40
N GLY A 201 30.79 1.51 -18.34
CA GLY A 201 31.93 2.43 -18.35
C GLY A 201 31.90 3.55 -17.33
N LYS A 202 30.75 3.86 -16.71
CA LYS A 202 30.68 4.90 -15.67
C LYS A 202 30.07 4.33 -14.38
N ARG A 203 30.91 3.65 -13.60
CA ARG A 203 30.60 3.25 -12.22
C ARG A 203 30.65 4.49 -11.31
N ALA A 204 29.71 5.41 -11.47
CA ALA A 204 29.38 6.32 -10.38
C ALA A 204 28.66 5.48 -9.31
N PRO A 205 28.89 5.70 -8.00
CA PRO A 205 28.02 5.13 -7.00
C PRO A 205 26.62 5.62 -7.35
N ALA A 206 25.72 4.70 -7.72
CA ALA A 206 24.34 5.03 -7.93
C ALA A 206 23.89 5.72 -6.64
N LYS A 207 23.61 7.03 -6.70
CA LYS A 207 22.74 7.63 -5.70
C LYS A 207 21.43 6.87 -5.89
N THR A 208 21.21 5.83 -5.10
CA THR A 208 19.88 5.30 -4.85
C THR A 208 19.11 6.48 -4.32
N VAL A 209 18.46 7.21 -5.23
CA VAL A 209 17.31 8.02 -4.89
C VAL A 209 16.32 6.99 -4.40
N VAL A 210 16.29 6.79 -3.08
CA VAL A 210 15.32 5.93 -2.43
C VAL A 210 14.00 6.64 -2.63
N GLU A 211 13.30 6.27 -3.69
CA GLU A 211 11.95 6.76 -3.94
C GLU A 211 11.09 6.35 -2.73
N PRO A 212 10.20 7.22 -2.23
CA PRO A 212 9.36 6.85 -1.11
C PRO A 212 8.65 5.52 -1.40
N LEU A 213 8.67 4.59 -0.44
CA LEU A 213 8.14 3.23 -0.63
C LEU A 213 6.72 3.24 -1.24
N LEU A 214 5.90 4.22 -0.86
CA LEU A 214 4.54 4.38 -1.38
C LEU A 214 4.51 4.75 -2.87
N ASP A 215 5.45 5.56 -3.36
CA ASP A 215 5.54 5.93 -4.76
C ASP A 215 6.02 4.73 -5.61
N GLU A 216 6.94 3.92 -5.09
CA GLU A 216 7.32 2.66 -5.75
C GLU A 216 6.14 1.68 -5.83
N ILE A 217 5.38 1.53 -4.73
CA ILE A 217 4.17 0.72 -4.69
C ILE A 217 3.16 1.24 -5.73
N LEU A 218 2.91 2.55 -5.75
CA LEU A 218 1.97 3.18 -6.68
C LEU A 218 2.37 2.97 -8.14
N LYS A 219 3.68 3.05 -8.46
CA LYS A 219 4.20 2.76 -9.80
C LYS A 219 3.95 1.31 -10.20
N ARG A 220 4.21 0.35 -9.30
CA ARG A 220 3.95 -1.08 -9.55
C ARG A 220 2.47 -1.38 -9.74
N ILE A 221 1.60 -0.78 -8.91
CA ILE A 221 0.14 -0.87 -9.07
C ILE A 221 -0.29 -0.30 -10.42
N THR A 222 0.19 0.90 -10.78
CA THR A 222 -0.11 1.55 -12.07
C THR A 222 0.19 0.60 -13.24
N HIS A 223 1.37 0.01 -13.25
CA HIS A 223 1.78 -0.90 -14.30
C HIS A 223 0.90 -2.16 -14.38
N LEU A 224 0.62 -2.79 -13.24
CA LEU A 224 -0.24 -3.96 -13.15
C LEU A 224 -1.65 -3.62 -13.65
N THR A 225 -2.23 -2.51 -13.18
CA THR A 225 -3.54 -2.01 -13.61
C THR A 225 -3.59 -1.80 -15.12
N VAL A 226 -2.59 -1.13 -15.70
CA VAL A 226 -2.57 -0.82 -17.13
C VAL A 226 -2.44 -2.10 -17.97
N ILE A 227 -1.53 -3.01 -17.63
CA ILE A 227 -1.39 -4.28 -18.35
C ILE A 227 -2.69 -5.09 -18.27
N HIS A 228 -3.24 -5.23 -17.06
CA HIS A 228 -4.46 -5.99 -16.85
C HIS A 228 -5.61 -5.41 -17.66
N TRP A 229 -5.76 -4.08 -17.65
CA TRP A 229 -6.78 -3.38 -18.42
C TRP A 229 -6.65 -3.65 -19.93
N HIS A 230 -5.45 -3.51 -20.49
CA HIS A 230 -5.22 -3.74 -21.93
C HIS A 230 -5.61 -5.15 -22.38
N VAL A 231 -5.37 -6.16 -21.55
CA VAL A 231 -5.66 -7.56 -21.91
C VAL A 231 -7.13 -7.89 -21.66
N TRP A 232 -7.68 -7.50 -20.51
CA TRP A 232 -8.96 -8.01 -20.04
C TRP A 232 -10.15 -7.07 -20.28
N SER A 233 -9.93 -5.77 -20.52
CA SER A 233 -11.03 -4.81 -20.73
C SER A 233 -11.99 -5.25 -21.85
N PRO A 234 -11.51 -5.59 -23.07
CA PRO A 234 -12.40 -5.96 -24.17
C PRO A 234 -13.17 -7.27 -23.93
N ILE A 235 -12.64 -8.14 -23.06
CA ILE A 235 -13.14 -9.50 -22.84
C ILE A 235 -14.13 -9.55 -21.65
N VAL A 236 -13.87 -8.74 -20.64
CA VAL A 236 -14.52 -8.85 -19.32
C VAL A 236 -15.37 -7.63 -19.03
N TYR A 237 -14.82 -6.43 -19.23
CA TYR A 237 -15.39 -5.19 -18.69
C TYR A 237 -16.17 -4.38 -19.74
N ASP A 238 -15.80 -4.47 -21.03
CA ASP A 238 -16.44 -3.72 -22.14
C ASP A 238 -17.66 -4.43 -22.77
N VAL A 239 -18.12 -5.56 -22.22
CA VAL A 239 -19.13 -6.45 -22.83
C VAL A 239 -20.56 -5.86 -22.84
N GLN A 240 -20.73 -4.55 -22.64
CA GLN A 240 -22.01 -3.88 -22.83
C GLN A 240 -22.33 -3.54 -24.30
N VAL A 241 -21.40 -3.72 -25.25
CA VAL A 241 -21.65 -3.41 -26.68
C VAL A 241 -22.25 -4.58 -27.47
N GLU A 242 -22.09 -5.84 -27.05
CA GLU A 242 -22.60 -6.99 -27.82
C GLU A 242 -24.08 -7.33 -27.54
N ALA A 243 -24.68 -6.79 -26.48
CA ALA A 243 -26.09 -7.07 -26.14
C ALA A 243 -27.11 -6.24 -26.96
N GLU A 244 -26.67 -5.20 -27.69
CA GLU A 244 -27.53 -4.42 -28.59
C GLU A 244 -27.62 -4.99 -30.01
N LEU A 245 -26.85 -6.05 -30.34
CA LEU A 245 -27.00 -6.79 -31.59
C LEU A 245 -27.99 -7.95 -31.42
N THR A 246 -29.22 -7.63 -30.98
CA THR A 246 -30.37 -8.49 -31.31
C THR A 246 -30.47 -8.59 -32.83
N PRO A 247 -30.49 -9.80 -33.44
CA PRO A 247 -30.83 -9.92 -34.83
C PRO A 247 -32.27 -9.43 -34.97
N LEU A 248 -32.45 -8.30 -35.64
CA LEU A 248 -33.74 -7.87 -36.17
C LEU A 248 -34.36 -9.09 -36.87
N GLY A 249 -35.46 -9.56 -36.29
CA GLY A 249 -36.20 -10.72 -36.77
C GLY A 249 -36.42 -10.62 -38.27
N SER A 250 -36.13 -11.72 -38.97
CA SER A 250 -36.58 -11.89 -40.34
C SER A 250 -38.08 -12.20 -40.31
N PRO A 251 -38.93 -11.50 -41.08
CA PRO A 251 -40.32 -11.88 -41.31
C PRO A 251 -40.45 -13.17 -42.13
#